data_AF-A0A7S4ULJ1-F1
#
_entry.id   AF-A0A7S4ULJ1-F1
#
_cell.length_a   1.000
_cell.length_b   1.000
_cell.length_c   1.000
_cell.angle_alpha   90.00
_cell.angle_beta   90.00
_cell.angle_gamma   90.00
#
_symmetry.space_group_name_H-M   'P 1'
#
loop_
_entity.id
_entity.type
_entity.pdbx_description
1 polymer ?
#
loop_
_entity_poly.entity_id
_entity_poly.type
_entity_poly.pdbx_seq_one_letter_code
_entity_poly.pdbx_strand_id
1 'polypeptide(L)'
;MSKFADMMAYLSALDDGFEHVIAVDAGFQTFQRAWVVAEIAQGHEMGLQQHLKLRNEGALHAHKAELRSLDVRNMRSSHPEDAIEILGGILDKDSFNHHLQSMVFNKKTGLLATWKGLDAAQKVRTAGRVARQLADETGEQPPSQRRAE
;
A
#
# COMPACT_ATOMS: atom_id res chain seq x y z
N MET A 1 21.14 -0.21 -12.55
CA MET A 1 20.85 0.13 -11.13
C MET A 1 20.06 1.41 -11.11
N SER A 2 18.90 1.42 -10.46
CA SER A 2 18.05 2.63 -10.41
C SER A 2 18.55 3.57 -9.31
N LYS A 3 18.54 4.88 -9.56
CA LYS A 3 18.88 5.90 -8.53
C LYS A 3 17.94 5.84 -7.32
N PHE A 4 16.73 5.35 -7.52
CA PHE A 4 15.73 5.14 -6.46
C PHE A 4 16.11 4.01 -5.52
N ALA A 5 16.65 2.89 -6.04
CA ALA A 5 17.21 1.82 -5.22
C ALA A 5 18.26 2.35 -4.24
N ASP A 6 19.23 3.08 -4.79
CA ASP A 6 20.35 3.64 -4.04
C ASP A 6 19.85 4.64 -2.99
N MET A 7 18.88 5.49 -3.36
CA MET A 7 18.24 6.43 -2.45
C MET A 7 17.50 5.71 -1.31
N MET A 8 16.68 4.70 -1.61
CA MET A 8 15.96 3.94 -0.59
C MET A 8 16.94 3.27 0.37
N ALA A 9 18.00 2.63 -0.15
CA ALA A 9 19.01 1.98 0.65
C ALA A 9 19.72 2.99 1.56
N TYR A 10 20.13 4.13 1.02
CA TYR A 10 20.78 5.19 1.78
C TYR A 10 19.88 5.75 2.89
N LEU A 11 18.63 6.09 2.58
CA LEU A 11 17.69 6.65 3.57
C LEU A 11 17.34 5.65 4.67
N SER A 12 17.12 4.38 4.30
CA SER A 12 16.85 3.32 5.28
C SER A 12 18.00 3.04 6.23
N ALA A 13 19.24 3.33 5.82
CA ALA A 13 20.42 3.19 6.68
C ALA A 13 20.59 4.39 7.64
N LEU A 14 19.92 5.52 7.39
CA LEU A 14 20.00 6.73 8.20
C LEU A 14 18.86 6.85 9.21
N ASP A 15 17.70 6.29 8.92
CA ASP A 15 16.50 6.39 9.74
C ASP A 15 15.75 5.06 9.76
N ASP A 16 15.74 4.42 10.93
CA ASP A 16 14.99 3.17 11.18
C ASP A 16 13.47 3.36 11.02
N GLY A 17 12.99 4.61 11.07
CA GLY A 17 11.61 5.00 10.83
C GLY A 17 11.29 5.31 9.37
N PHE A 18 12.22 5.08 8.43
CA PHE A 18 11.97 5.30 7.01
C PHE A 18 10.99 4.27 6.44
N GLU A 19 9.87 4.75 5.90
CA GLU A 19 8.78 3.92 5.38
C GLU A 19 8.53 4.17 3.89
N HIS A 20 8.00 3.16 3.20
CA HIS A 20 7.65 3.25 1.78
C HIS A 20 6.13 3.31 1.59
N VAL A 21 5.62 4.48 1.21
CA VAL A 21 4.20 4.68 0.92
C VAL A 21 3.90 4.44 -0.57
N ILE A 22 3.00 3.50 -0.86
CA ILE A 22 2.59 3.13 -2.20
C ILE A 22 1.20 3.71 -2.47
N ALA A 23 1.15 4.83 -3.19
CA ALA A 23 -0.10 5.43 -3.63
C ALA A 23 -0.56 4.83 -4.96
N VAL A 24 -1.77 4.27 -4.97
CA VAL A 24 -2.34 3.60 -6.15
C VAL A 24 -3.39 4.50 -6.79
N ASP A 25 -3.27 4.70 -8.10
CA ASP A 25 -4.28 5.43 -8.86
C ASP A 25 -5.61 4.68 -8.93
N ALA A 26 -6.68 5.37 -9.32
CA ALA A 26 -8.02 4.78 -9.33
C ALA A 26 -8.17 3.57 -10.28
N GLY A 27 -7.34 3.49 -11.32
CA GLY A 27 -7.33 2.39 -12.29
C GLY A 27 -6.26 1.34 -12.03
N PHE A 28 -5.57 1.40 -10.89
CA PHE A 28 -4.51 0.45 -10.50
C PHE A 28 -3.36 0.33 -11.51
N GLN A 29 -3.18 1.35 -12.36
CA GLN A 29 -2.10 1.43 -13.34
C GLN A 29 -0.72 1.45 -12.69
N THR A 30 -0.60 1.89 -11.43
CA THR A 30 0.63 1.80 -10.61
C THR A 30 1.25 0.40 -10.68
N PHE A 31 0.45 -0.67 -10.60
CA PHE A 31 0.95 -2.06 -10.64
C PHE A 31 1.25 -2.57 -12.05
N GLN A 32 0.89 -1.81 -13.08
CA GLN A 32 1.21 -2.13 -14.47
C GLN A 32 2.53 -1.48 -14.90
N ARG A 33 3.17 -0.66 -14.06
CA ARG A 33 4.42 0.04 -14.38
C ARG A 33 5.61 -0.78 -13.87
N ALA A 34 6.44 -1.27 -14.78
CA ALA A 34 7.54 -2.19 -14.47
C ALA A 34 8.47 -1.61 -13.40
N TRP A 35 8.80 -0.32 -13.53
CA TRP A 35 9.70 0.38 -12.62
C TRP A 35 9.13 0.49 -11.20
N VAL A 36 7.84 0.85 -11.10
CA VAL A 36 7.16 1.00 -9.81
C VAL A 36 7.08 -0.34 -9.09
N VAL A 37 6.77 -1.43 -9.81
CA VAL A 37 6.72 -2.76 -9.21
C VAL A 37 8.10 -3.23 -8.76
N ALA A 38 9.15 -2.95 -9.54
CA ALA A 38 10.52 -3.25 -9.15
C ALA A 38 10.92 -2.51 -7.84
N GLU A 39 10.55 -1.23 -7.71
CA GLU A 39 10.79 -0.45 -6.49
C GLU A 39 9.99 -0.96 -5.28
N ILE A 40 8.74 -1.36 -5.51
CA ILE A 40 7.92 -2.00 -4.47
C ILE A 40 8.57 -3.31 -4.00
N ALA A 41 9.02 -4.15 -4.94
CA ALA A 41 9.71 -5.40 -4.61
C ALA A 41 11.01 -5.18 -3.85
N GLN A 42 11.82 -4.22 -4.28
CA GLN A 42 13.05 -3.88 -3.60
C GLN A 42 12.81 -3.34 -2.18
N GLY A 43 11.82 -2.46 -1.99
CA GLY A 43 11.48 -1.98 -0.66
C GLY A 43 11.06 -3.11 0.28
N HIS A 44 10.34 -4.11 -0.24
CA HIS A 44 9.97 -5.31 0.52
C HIS A 44 11.19 -6.19 0.85
N GLU A 45 12.11 -6.41 -0.10
CA GLU A 45 13.36 -7.16 0.12
C GLU A 45 14.27 -6.49 1.15
N MET A 46 14.29 -5.16 1.20
CA MET A 46 15.00 -4.37 2.19
C MET A 46 14.32 -4.36 3.57
N GLY A 47 13.13 -4.96 3.70
CA GLY A 47 12.38 -4.99 4.95
C GLY A 47 11.72 -3.65 5.33
N LEU A 48 11.59 -2.72 4.38
CA LEU A 48 10.92 -1.44 4.64
C LEU A 48 9.46 -1.67 4.99
N GLN A 49 8.95 -0.93 5.97
CA GLN A 49 7.52 -0.91 6.24
C GLN A 49 6.81 -0.26 5.04
N GLN A 50 5.92 -1.02 4.42
CA GLN A 50 5.19 -0.60 3.22
C GLN A 50 3.71 -0.32 3.51
N HIS A 51 3.27 0.87 3.13
CA HIS A 51 1.90 1.33 3.35
C HIS A 51 1.19 1.61 2.04
N LEU A 52 0.19 0.78 1.72
CA LEU A 52 -0.66 0.98 0.58
C LEU A 52 -1.70 2.07 0.84
N LYS A 53 -1.88 3.00 -0.10
CA LYS A 53 -2.96 3.99 -0.10
C LYS A 53 -3.82 3.80 -1.34
N LEU A 54 -5.08 3.43 -1.11
CA LEU A 54 -6.10 3.23 -2.13
C LEU A 54 -7.15 4.33 -2.04
N ARG A 55 -7.78 4.67 -3.17
CA ARG A 55 -8.89 5.63 -3.20
C ARG A 55 -10.06 5.18 -2.32
N ASN A 56 -10.48 3.93 -2.45
CA ASN A 56 -11.53 3.29 -1.66
C ASN A 56 -11.54 1.77 -1.86
N GLU A 57 -12.32 1.07 -1.05
CA GLU A 57 -12.49 -0.40 -1.13
C GLU A 57 -13.17 -0.87 -2.42
N GLY A 58 -14.09 -0.07 -2.97
CA GLY A 58 -14.80 -0.39 -4.21
C GLY A 58 -13.86 -0.51 -5.41
N ALA A 59 -12.88 0.41 -5.53
CA ALA A 59 -11.86 0.37 -6.56
C ALA A 59 -10.99 -0.89 -6.43
N LEU A 60 -10.62 -1.29 -5.21
CA LEU A 60 -9.92 -2.55 -4.99
C LEU A 60 -10.74 -3.75 -5.46
N HIS A 61 -12.04 -3.76 -5.17
CA HIS A 61 -12.91 -4.86 -5.57
C HIS A 61 -13.00 -4.97 -7.10
N ALA A 62 -13.15 -3.84 -7.80
CA ALA A 62 -13.21 -3.78 -9.25
C ALA A 62 -11.92 -4.29 -9.93
N HIS A 63 -10.75 -3.96 -9.39
CA HIS A 63 -9.45 -4.31 -9.98
C HIS A 63 -8.78 -5.55 -9.38
N LYS A 64 -9.46 -6.28 -8.48
CA LYS A 64 -8.88 -7.43 -7.77
C LYS A 64 -8.44 -8.55 -8.71
N ALA A 65 -9.19 -8.79 -9.78
CA ALA A 65 -8.87 -9.81 -10.77
C ALA A 65 -7.59 -9.44 -11.54
N GLU A 66 -7.46 -8.18 -11.95
CA GLU A 66 -6.27 -7.66 -12.64
C GLU A 66 -5.01 -7.78 -11.76
N LEU A 67 -5.14 -7.46 -10.47
CA LEU A 67 -4.06 -7.64 -9.50
C LEU A 67 -3.63 -9.12 -9.36
N ARG A 68 -4.56 -10.06 -9.48
CA ARG A 68 -4.26 -11.51 -9.45
C ARG A 68 -3.57 -12.01 -10.70
N SER A 69 -3.70 -11.29 -11.80
CA SER A 69 -3.03 -11.59 -13.07
C SER A 69 -1.76 -10.78 -13.32
N LEU A 70 -1.21 -10.10 -12.30
CA LEU A 70 0.04 -9.37 -12.46
C LEU A 70 1.17 -10.32 -12.87
N ASP A 71 1.81 -9.96 -13.97
CA ASP A 71 3.03 -10.58 -14.49
C ASP A 71 3.95 -9.45 -14.95
N VAL A 72 5.19 -9.46 -14.44
CA VAL A 72 6.21 -8.46 -14.76
C VAL A 72 6.48 -8.36 -16.26
N ARG A 73 6.34 -9.46 -17.01
CA ARG A 73 6.53 -9.51 -18.47
C ARG A 73 5.51 -8.65 -19.23
N ASN A 74 4.35 -8.41 -18.64
CA ASN A 74 3.27 -7.62 -19.24
C ASN A 74 3.27 -6.16 -18.78
N MET A 75 4.25 -5.76 -17.95
CA MET A 75 4.32 -4.40 -17.42
C MET A 75 4.87 -3.43 -18.44
N ARG A 76 4.44 -2.18 -18.31
CA ARG A 76 4.75 -1.07 -19.21
C ARG A 76 5.83 -0.18 -18.62
N SER A 77 6.59 0.45 -19.50
CA SER A 77 7.39 1.63 -19.17
C SER A 77 7.05 2.76 -20.15
N SER A 78 7.31 4.00 -19.74
CA SER A 78 7.22 5.15 -20.63
C SER A 78 8.19 5.04 -21.79
N HIS A 79 9.38 4.47 -21.55
CA HIS A 79 10.36 4.19 -22.57
C HIS A 79 10.62 2.68 -22.66
N PRO A 80 10.54 2.07 -23.86
CA PRO A 80 10.74 0.63 -24.04
C PRO A 80 12.08 0.09 -23.52
N GLU A 81 13.15 0.89 -23.59
CA GLU A 81 14.48 0.55 -23.09
C GLU A 81 14.49 0.27 -21.58
N ASP A 82 13.71 1.02 -20.81
CA ASP A 82 13.60 0.82 -19.35
C ASP A 82 12.95 -0.53 -19.04
N ALA A 83 11.95 -0.93 -19.84
CA ALA A 83 11.30 -2.24 -19.66
C ALA A 83 12.28 -3.38 -19.97
N ILE A 84 13.14 -3.22 -20.98
CA ILE A 84 14.19 -4.19 -21.31
C ILE A 84 15.22 -4.25 -20.17
N GLU A 85 15.66 -3.11 -19.62
CA GLU A 85 16.61 -3.08 -18.50
C GLU A 85 16.03 -3.79 -17.26
N ILE A 86 14.80 -3.46 -16.87
CA ILE A 86 14.14 -4.05 -15.70
C ILE A 86 13.95 -5.55 -15.89
N LEU A 87 13.39 -5.97 -17.02
CA LEU A 87 13.16 -7.39 -17.31
C LEU A 87 14.47 -8.16 -17.46
N GLY A 88 15.53 -7.51 -17.93
CA GLY A 88 16.88 -8.06 -18.01
C GLY A 88 17.50 -8.29 -16.62
N GLY A 89 17.24 -7.38 -15.67
CA GLY A 89 17.71 -7.49 -14.29
C GLY A 89 17.02 -8.58 -13.47
N ILE A 90 15.79 -8.97 -13.83
CA ILE A 90 15.06 -10.05 -13.16
C ILE A 90 15.47 -11.39 -13.75
N LEU A 91 16.37 -12.13 -13.10
CA LEU A 91 16.87 -13.40 -13.63
C LEU A 91 15.77 -14.46 -13.77
N ASP A 92 14.96 -14.63 -12.73
CA ASP A 92 13.82 -15.55 -12.67
C ASP A 92 12.51 -14.76 -12.54
N LYS A 93 11.81 -14.60 -13.66
CA LYS A 93 10.53 -13.86 -13.71
C LYS A 93 9.40 -14.61 -13.01
N ASP A 94 9.43 -15.94 -12.96
CA ASP A 94 8.35 -16.71 -12.33
C ASP A 94 8.46 -16.63 -10.81
N SER A 95 9.67 -16.76 -10.27
CA SER A 95 9.94 -16.50 -8.86
C SER A 95 9.59 -15.06 -8.48
N PHE A 96 9.96 -14.08 -9.31
CA PHE A 96 9.58 -12.68 -9.10
C PHE A 96 8.05 -12.48 -9.06
N ASN A 97 7.32 -13.07 -10.01
CA ASN A 97 5.86 -12.97 -10.05
C ASN A 97 5.20 -13.66 -8.85
N HIS A 98 5.72 -14.81 -8.41
CA HIS A 98 5.26 -15.45 -7.17
C HIS A 98 5.52 -14.58 -5.95
N HIS A 99 6.70 -13.96 -5.87
CA HIS A 99 7.05 -13.03 -4.81
C HIS A 99 6.11 -11.82 -4.80
N LEU A 100 5.87 -11.20 -5.97
CA LEU A 100 4.93 -10.10 -6.13
C LEU A 100 3.51 -10.49 -5.68
N GLN A 101 3.02 -11.65 -6.09
CA GLN A 101 1.70 -12.15 -5.67
C GLN A 101 1.63 -12.36 -4.14
N SER A 102 2.69 -12.88 -3.53
CA SER A 102 2.79 -13.02 -2.07
C SER A 102 2.77 -11.66 -1.38
N MET A 103 3.60 -10.72 -1.84
CA MET A 103 3.70 -9.38 -1.26
C MET A 103 2.39 -8.60 -1.33
N VAL A 104 1.62 -8.74 -2.42
CA VAL A 104 0.31 -8.07 -2.53
C VAL A 104 -0.76 -8.78 -1.70
N PHE A 105 -0.84 -10.12 -1.77
CA PHE A 105 -2.01 -10.89 -1.30
C PHE A 105 -1.78 -11.77 -0.07
N ASN A 106 -0.58 -11.83 0.51
CA ASN A 106 -0.35 -12.57 1.74
C ASN A 106 -1.37 -12.10 2.80
N LYS A 107 -2.09 -13.06 3.39
CA LYS A 107 -3.22 -12.78 4.27
C LYS A 107 -2.84 -12.06 5.57
N LYS A 108 -1.57 -12.17 5.98
CA LYS A 108 -1.08 -11.61 7.25
C LYS A 108 -0.21 -10.38 7.00
N THR A 109 0.72 -10.47 6.06
CA THR A 109 1.78 -9.47 5.86
C THR A 109 1.70 -8.76 4.51
N GLY A 110 0.77 -9.16 3.64
CA GLY A 110 0.66 -8.56 2.32
C GLY A 110 0.07 -7.15 2.37
N LEU A 111 0.39 -6.34 1.36
CA LEU A 111 -0.03 -4.93 1.26
C LEU A 111 -1.53 -4.74 1.47
N LEU A 112 -2.36 -5.64 0.92
CA LEU A 112 -3.81 -5.58 1.08
C LEU A 112 -4.29 -5.97 2.49
N ALA A 113 -3.59 -6.86 3.19
CA ALA A 113 -3.93 -7.23 4.56
C ALA A 113 -3.64 -6.07 5.51
N THR A 114 -2.45 -5.46 5.39
CA THR A 114 -2.03 -4.29 6.16
C THR A 114 -2.95 -3.10 5.91
N TRP A 115 -3.32 -2.84 4.66
CA TRP A 115 -4.26 -1.76 4.31
C TRP A 115 -5.62 -1.94 4.98
N LYS A 116 -6.20 -3.16 4.95
CA LYS A 116 -7.50 -3.44 5.60
C LYS A 116 -7.46 -3.20 7.11
N GLY A 117 -6.37 -3.60 7.78
CA GLY A 117 -6.19 -3.35 9.20
C GLY A 117 -6.16 -1.86 9.53
N LEU A 118 -5.40 -1.08 8.75
CA LEU A 118 -5.31 0.37 8.92
C LEU A 118 -6.63 1.10 8.60
N ASP A 119 -7.34 0.67 7.56
CA ASP A 119 -8.63 1.23 7.16
C ASP A 119 -9.71 1.01 8.24
N ALA A 120 -9.78 -0.19 8.83
CA ALA A 120 -10.68 -0.45 9.95
C ALA A 120 -10.39 0.48 11.14
N ALA A 121 -9.12 0.62 11.52
CA ALA A 121 -8.72 1.53 12.60
C ALA A 121 -9.05 3.00 12.25
N GLN A 122 -8.87 3.41 11.00
CA GLN A 122 -9.18 4.75 10.53
C GLN A 122 -10.68 5.03 10.50
N LYS A 123 -11.50 4.08 10.05
CA LYS A 123 -12.97 4.16 10.11
C LYS A 123 -13.45 4.35 11.54
N VAL A 124 -12.91 3.59 12.50
CA VAL A 124 -13.25 3.76 13.93
C VAL A 124 -12.86 5.14 14.45
N ARG A 125 -11.64 5.63 14.14
CA ARG A 125 -11.21 6.99 14.54
C ARG A 125 -12.08 8.09 13.94
N THR A 126 -12.55 7.92 12.71
CA THR A 126 -13.44 8.88 12.06
C THR A 126 -14.83 8.84 12.69
N ALA A 127 -15.39 7.64 12.90
CA ALA A 127 -16.68 7.48 13.58
C ALA A 127 -16.65 8.08 14.99
N GLY A 128 -15.59 7.85 15.76
CA GLY A 128 -15.44 8.43 17.09
C GLY A 128 -15.33 9.97 17.11
N ARG A 129 -14.71 10.57 16.09
CA ARG A 129 -14.67 12.03 15.95
C ARG A 129 -16.05 12.61 15.64
N VAL A 130 -16.79 11.99 14.72
CA VAL A 130 -18.16 12.41 14.38
C VAL A 130 -19.10 12.25 15.58
N ALA A 131 -19.03 11.11 16.28
CA ALA A 131 -19.85 10.88 17.47
C ALA A 131 -19.60 11.90 18.58
N ARG A 132 -18.33 12.30 18.78
CA ARG A 132 -17.96 13.36 19.73
C ARG A 132 -18.56 14.71 19.33
N GLN A 133 -18.43 15.09 18.05
CA GLN A 133 -19.01 16.34 17.54
C GLN A 133 -20.53 16.39 17.74
N LEU A 134 -21.22 15.29 17.44
CA LEU A 134 -22.67 15.20 17.64
C LEU A 134 -23.06 15.30 19.13
N ALA A 135 -22.31 14.67 20.03
CA ALA A 135 -22.56 14.75 21.48
C ALA A 135 -22.31 16.17 22.05
N ASP A 136 -21.30 16.86 21.54
CA ASP A 136 -21.02 18.25 21.89
C ASP A 136 -22.11 19.21 21.35
N GLU A 137 -22.71 18.90 20.19
CA GLU A 137 -23.80 19.65 19.57
C GLU A 137 -25.17 19.41 20.24
N THR A 138 -25.44 18.21 20.77
CA THR A 138 -26.71 17.88 21.43
C THR A 138 -26.77 18.23 22.92
N GLY A 139 -25.67 18.67 23.54
CA GLY A 139 -25.65 19.10 24.94
C GLY A 139 -25.94 17.99 25.96
N GLU A 140 -25.84 16.71 25.56
CA GLU A 140 -26.04 15.59 26.48
C GLU A 140 -24.78 15.39 27.34
N GLN A 141 -24.84 15.89 28.58
CA GLN A 141 -23.84 15.57 29.59
C GLN A 141 -23.81 14.05 29.84
N PRO A 142 -22.61 13.45 29.99
CA PRO A 142 -22.45 12.01 30.19
C PRO A 142 -23.21 11.51 31.44
N PRO A 143 -23.70 10.25 31.44
CA PRO A 143 -24.57 9.70 32.50
C PRO A 143 -23.96 9.74 33.90
N SER A 144 -22.64 9.90 34.02
CA SER A 144 -21.91 9.99 35.28
C SER A 144 -22.14 11.30 36.05
N GLN A 145 -22.89 12.27 35.50
CA GLN A 145 -23.16 13.56 36.15
C GLN A 145 -24.65 13.83 36.46
N ARG A 146 -25.55 12.88 36.24
CA ARG A 146 -26.96 13.03 36.68
C ARG A 146 -27.05 12.90 38.20
N ARG A 147 -26.87 14.00 38.92
CA ARG A 147 -27.32 14.11 40.31
C ARG A 147 -28.84 14.01 40.33
N ALA A 148 -29.36 13.12 41.16
CA ALA A 148 -30.77 13.04 41.48
C ALA A 148 -31.09 14.15 42.47
N GLU A 149 -31.78 15.21 42.03
CA GLU A 149 -32.64 16.07 42.83
C GLU A 149 -33.80 16.57 41.97
#